data_AF-A0A2P5EE84-F1
#
_entry.id   AF-A0A2P5EE84-F1
#
_cell.length_a   1.000
_cell.length_b   1.000
_cell.length_c   1.000
_cell.angle_alpha   90.00
_cell.angle_beta   90.00
_cell.angle_gamma   90.00
#
_symmetry.space_group_name_H-M   'P 1'
#
loop_
_entity.id
_entity.type
_entity.pdbx_description
1 polymer ?
#
loop_
_entity_poly.entity_id
_entity_poly.type
_entity_poly.pdbx_seq_one_letter_code
_entity_poly.pdbx_strand_id
1 'polypeptide(L)'
;MTPEIPSNAEKEAFASEVNAIKTNIKDCKSYIKSLNEEIVIDKGKVTAAQARGLVGDSVRYLMRSKDRRRLVQSYEAQKSAATQDLAIVKEQWYEKYSFPGGWKRWDQL
;
A
#
# COMPACT_ATOMS: atom_id res chain seq x y z
N MET A 1 5.36 36.14 -3.49
CA MET A 1 5.34 35.30 -4.69
C MET A 1 3.91 35.23 -5.18
N THR A 2 3.68 35.55 -6.46
CA THR A 2 2.38 35.35 -7.11
C THR A 2 2.20 33.85 -7.37
N PRO A 3 1.04 33.24 -7.07
CA PRO A 3 0.77 31.84 -7.40
C PRO A 3 0.90 31.63 -8.91
N GLU A 4 1.72 30.67 -9.34
CA GLU A 4 1.72 30.22 -10.73
C GLU A 4 0.45 29.41 -11.01
N ILE A 5 -0.12 29.54 -12.21
CA ILE A 5 -1.26 28.73 -12.62
C ILE A 5 -0.70 27.46 -13.29
N PRO A 6 -1.03 26.25 -12.80
CA PRO A 6 -0.55 25.01 -13.40
C PRO A 6 -1.08 24.85 -14.83
N SER A 7 -0.19 24.47 -15.75
CA SER A 7 -0.56 24.09 -17.11
C SER A 7 -1.38 22.78 -17.13
N ASN A 8 -2.08 22.51 -18.23
CA ASN A 8 -2.84 21.26 -18.37
C ASN A 8 -1.93 20.03 -18.33
N ALA A 9 -0.75 20.10 -18.95
CA ALA A 9 0.24 19.03 -18.93
C ALA A 9 0.73 18.73 -17.49
N GLU A 10 0.98 19.77 -16.68
CA GLU A 10 1.37 19.59 -15.27
C GLU A 10 0.25 18.96 -14.44
N LYS A 11 -1.01 19.37 -14.67
CA LYS A 11 -2.17 18.76 -13.98
C LYS A 11 -2.32 17.28 -14.32
N GLU A 12 -2.16 16.93 -15.60
CA GLU A 12 -2.24 15.54 -16.06
C GLU A 12 -1.09 14.69 -15.49
N ALA A 13 0.13 15.23 -15.45
CA ALA A 13 1.28 14.56 -14.85
C ALA A 13 1.04 14.29 -13.35
N PHE A 14 0.60 15.32 -12.61
CA PHE A 14 0.27 15.18 -11.18
C PHE A 14 -0.87 14.18 -10.94
N ALA A 15 -1.94 14.23 -11.72
CA ALA A 15 -3.05 13.27 -11.61
C ALA A 15 -2.57 11.84 -11.88
N SER A 16 -1.71 11.65 -12.88
CA SER A 16 -1.12 10.35 -13.21
C SER A 16 -0.25 9.81 -12.09
N GLU A 17 0.61 10.65 -11.51
CA GLU A 17 1.48 10.28 -10.37
C GLU A 17 0.65 9.93 -9.13
N VAL A 18 -0.32 10.78 -8.75
CA VAL A 18 -1.23 10.52 -7.63
C VAL A 18 -1.98 9.20 -7.83
N ASN A 19 -2.46 8.91 -9.03
CA ASN A 19 -3.17 7.67 -9.33
C ASN A 19 -2.25 6.44 -9.29
N ALA A 20 -1.01 6.55 -9.76
CA ALA A 20 -0.02 5.49 -9.65
C ALA A 20 0.27 5.15 -8.18
N ILE A 21 0.50 6.17 -7.34
CA ILE A 21 0.76 5.97 -5.90
C ILE A 21 -0.46 5.38 -5.19
N LYS A 22 -1.67 5.89 -5.47
CA LYS A 22 -2.93 5.33 -4.92
C LYS A 22 -3.12 3.86 -5.31
N THR A 23 -2.81 3.51 -6.55
CA THR A 23 -2.89 2.12 -7.05
C THR A 23 -1.91 1.23 -6.28
N ASN A 24 -0.67 1.66 -6.11
CA ASN A 24 0.32 0.91 -5.33
C ASN A 24 -0.15 0.69 -3.86
N ILE A 25 -0.68 1.73 -3.20
CA ILE A 25 -1.26 1.59 -1.85
C ILE A 25 -2.40 0.56 -1.83
N LYS A 26 -3.27 0.55 -2.84
CA LYS A 26 -4.38 -0.41 -2.97
C LYS A 26 -3.88 -1.83 -3.18
N ASP A 27 -2.85 -2.01 -4.00
CA ASP A 27 -2.26 -3.32 -4.27
C ASP A 27 -1.59 -3.87 -3.01
N CYS A 28 -0.79 -3.07 -2.31
CA CYS A 28 -0.21 -3.43 -1.02
C CYS A 28 -1.28 -3.89 -0.02
N LYS A 29 -2.38 -3.13 0.12
CA LYS A 29 -3.51 -3.52 0.99
C LYS A 29 -4.12 -4.86 0.58
N SER A 30 -4.29 -5.09 -0.71
CA SER A 30 -4.84 -6.35 -1.24
C SER A 30 -3.91 -7.52 -0.95
N TYR A 31 -2.59 -7.37 -1.16
CA TYR A 31 -1.61 -8.40 -0.85
C TYR A 31 -1.54 -8.71 0.64
N ILE A 32 -1.55 -7.69 1.51
CA ILE A 32 -1.58 -7.87 2.97
C ILE A 32 -2.81 -8.68 3.39
N LYS A 33 -3.99 -8.36 2.84
CA LYS A 33 -5.23 -9.08 3.13
C LYS A 33 -5.10 -10.57 2.75
N SER A 34 -4.73 -10.86 1.50
CA SER A 34 -4.59 -12.24 1.01
C SER A 34 -3.53 -13.03 1.80
N LEU A 35 -2.40 -12.40 2.15
CA LEU A 35 -1.35 -13.05 2.95
C LEU A 35 -1.84 -13.37 4.37
N ASN A 36 -2.62 -12.50 4.99
CA ASN A 36 -3.19 -12.75 6.32
C ASN A 36 -4.19 -13.90 6.32
N GLU A 37 -5.04 -14.00 5.30
CA GLU A 37 -5.96 -15.15 5.12
C GLU A 37 -5.18 -16.46 5.00
N GLU A 38 -4.13 -16.44 4.17
CA GLU A 38 -3.22 -17.57 3.98
C GLU A 38 -2.43 -17.97 5.24
N ILE A 39 -2.06 -17.00 6.09
CA ILE A 39 -1.43 -17.25 7.40
C ILE A 39 -2.39 -17.99 8.32
N VAL A 40 -3.69 -17.62 8.32
CA VAL A 40 -4.72 -18.30 9.11
C VAL A 40 -4.90 -19.74 8.62
N ILE A 41 -4.94 -19.95 7.30
CA ILE A 41 -5.01 -21.28 6.70
C ILE A 41 -3.80 -22.13 7.11
N ASP A 42 -2.58 -21.62 6.99
CA ASP A 42 -1.38 -22.37 7.38
C ASP A 42 -1.39 -22.75 8.87
N LYS A 43 -1.83 -21.84 9.75
CA LYS A 43 -1.98 -22.14 11.19
C LYS A 43 -2.94 -23.31 11.42
N GLY A 44 -4.09 -23.32 10.76
CA GLY A 44 -5.04 -24.44 10.82
C GLY A 44 -4.42 -25.76 10.33
N LYS A 45 -3.64 -25.70 9.24
CA LYS A 45 -2.94 -26.87 8.71
C LYS A 45 -1.82 -27.38 9.62
N VAL A 46 -1.11 -26.51 10.33
CA VAL A 46 -0.15 -26.89 11.38
C VAL A 46 -0.86 -27.72 12.45
N THR A 47 -1.96 -27.21 13.02
CA THR A 47 -2.71 -27.92 14.06
C THR A 47 -3.23 -29.28 13.57
N ALA A 48 -3.76 -29.34 12.35
CA ALA A 48 -4.25 -30.58 11.77
C ALA A 48 -3.13 -31.61 11.52
N ALA A 49 -1.97 -31.16 11.03
CA ALA A 49 -0.81 -32.03 10.81
C ALA A 49 -0.24 -32.57 12.14
N GLN A 50 -0.16 -31.72 13.16
CA GLN A 50 0.26 -32.12 14.51
C GLN A 50 -0.67 -33.18 15.12
N ALA A 51 -1.99 -32.98 15.02
CA ALA A 51 -2.98 -33.96 15.51
C ALA A 51 -2.86 -35.34 14.82
N ARG A 52 -2.30 -35.37 13.60
CA ARG A 52 -2.08 -36.59 12.81
C ARG A 52 -0.66 -37.16 12.95
N GLY A 53 0.21 -36.56 13.77
CA GLY A 53 1.61 -36.98 13.90
C GLY A 53 2.48 -36.69 12.66
N LEU A 54 2.01 -35.85 11.73
CA LEU A 54 2.71 -35.49 10.50
C LEU A 54 3.69 -34.33 10.74
N VAL A 55 4.77 -34.60 11.48
CA VAL A 55 5.72 -33.58 11.95
C VAL A 55 6.34 -32.80 10.78
N GLY A 56 6.72 -33.48 9.69
CA GLY A 56 7.33 -32.84 8.52
C GLY A 56 6.39 -31.82 7.85
N ASP A 57 5.11 -32.15 7.71
CA ASP A 57 4.12 -31.25 7.12
C ASP A 57 3.81 -30.07 8.05
N SER A 58 3.71 -30.32 9.36
CA SER A 58 3.57 -29.27 10.37
C SER A 58 4.69 -28.23 10.26
N VAL A 59 5.94 -28.68 10.18
CA VAL A 59 7.11 -27.78 10.03
C VAL A 59 7.02 -27.00 8.72
N ARG A 60 6.62 -27.64 7.62
CA ARG A 60 6.45 -26.98 6.31
C ARG A 60 5.45 -25.83 6.38
N TYR A 61 4.25 -26.07 6.92
CA TYR A 61 3.22 -25.03 7.07
C TYR A 61 3.66 -23.91 8.03
N LEU A 62 4.39 -24.25 9.09
CA LEU A 62 4.94 -23.27 10.02
C LEU A 62 5.94 -22.33 9.32
N MET A 63 6.85 -22.87 8.52
CA MET A 63 7.84 -22.08 7.78
C MET A 63 7.15 -21.16 6.76
N ARG A 64 6.20 -21.69 6.00
CA ARG A 64 5.40 -20.89 5.06
C ARG A 64 4.66 -19.73 5.76
N SER A 65 4.09 -19.99 6.94
CA SER A 65 3.43 -18.95 7.75
C SER A 65 4.42 -17.86 8.20
N LYS A 66 5.65 -18.23 8.56
CA LYS A 66 6.71 -17.27 8.94
C LYS A 66 7.13 -16.41 7.76
N ASP A 67 7.34 -17.01 6.59
CA ASP A 67 7.72 -16.27 5.38
C ASP A 67 6.62 -15.29 4.95
N ARG A 68 5.36 -15.71 5.02
CA ARG A 68 4.21 -14.84 4.74
C ARG A 68 4.13 -13.65 5.69
N ARG A 69 4.43 -13.83 6.98
CA ARG A 69 4.48 -12.70 7.94
C ARG A 69 5.57 -11.68 7.59
N ARG A 70 6.73 -12.15 7.11
CA ARG A 70 7.80 -11.26 6.63
C ARG A 70 7.33 -10.48 5.39
N LEU A 71 6.62 -11.13 4.48
CA LEU A 71 6.02 -10.43 3.33
C LEU A 71 4.98 -9.40 3.77
N VAL A 72 4.11 -9.71 4.73
CA VAL A 72 3.15 -8.75 5.30
C VAL A 72 3.87 -7.52 5.85
N GLN A 73 4.95 -7.72 6.63
CA GLN A 73 5.76 -6.60 7.15
C GLN A 73 6.36 -5.74 6.04
N SER A 74 6.88 -6.37 4.98
CA SER A 74 7.42 -5.66 3.82
C SER A 74 6.35 -4.83 3.11
N TYR A 75 5.16 -5.39 2.85
CA TYR A 75 4.07 -4.64 2.21
C TYR A 75 3.48 -3.55 3.12
N GLU A 76 3.47 -3.74 4.44
CA GLU A 76 3.10 -2.68 5.39
C GLU A 76 4.08 -1.51 5.33
N ALA A 77 5.39 -1.79 5.25
CA ALA A 77 6.42 -0.77 5.07
C ALA A 77 6.27 -0.04 3.72
N GLN A 78 6.06 -0.78 2.63
CA GLN A 78 5.84 -0.20 1.29
C GLN A 78 4.59 0.68 1.23
N LYS A 79 3.47 0.20 1.80
CA LYS A 79 2.23 0.99 1.92
C LYS A 79 2.47 2.29 2.69
N SER A 80 3.24 2.21 3.77
CA SER A 80 3.56 3.38 4.61
C SER A 80 4.43 4.38 3.85
N ALA A 81 5.46 3.92 3.16
CA ALA A 81 6.31 4.75 2.30
C ALA A 81 5.50 5.41 1.18
N ALA A 82 4.70 4.64 0.44
CA ALA A 82 3.84 5.18 -0.63
C ALA A 82 2.80 6.19 -0.09
N THR A 83 2.35 6.02 1.16
CA THR A 83 1.45 6.99 1.80
C THR A 83 2.18 8.30 2.13
N GLN A 84 3.44 8.23 2.55
CA GLN A 84 4.30 9.40 2.75
C GLN A 84 4.61 10.08 1.42
N ASP A 85 4.96 9.33 0.38
CA ASP A 85 5.20 9.86 -0.97
C ASP A 85 3.96 10.60 -1.49
N LEU A 86 2.76 10.04 -1.29
CA LEU A 86 1.51 10.70 -1.66
C LEU A 86 1.31 12.03 -0.93
N ALA A 87 1.68 12.11 0.35
CA ALA A 87 1.59 13.34 1.13
C ALA A 87 2.58 14.39 0.61
N ILE A 88 3.82 13.99 0.35
CA ILE A 88 4.89 14.85 -0.18
C ILE A 88 4.50 15.40 -1.56
N VAL A 89 4.05 14.56 -2.49
CA VAL A 89 3.65 14.98 -3.84
C VAL A 89 2.52 16.01 -3.78
N LYS A 90 1.56 15.82 -2.87
CA LYS A 90 0.48 16.79 -2.66
C LYS A 90 1.00 18.09 -2.06
N GLU A 91 1.85 18.02 -1.05
CA GLU A 91 2.43 19.20 -0.40
C GLU A 91 3.25 20.04 -1.40
N GLN A 92 4.12 19.40 -2.18
CA GLN A 92 4.89 20.06 -3.24
C GLN A 92 3.99 20.74 -4.28
N TRP A 93 2.90 20.08 -4.68
CA TRP A 93 1.92 20.67 -5.57
C TRP A 93 1.27 21.92 -4.95
N TYR A 94 0.88 21.86 -3.67
CA TYR A 94 0.30 23.01 -2.96
C TYR A 94 1.30 24.15 -2.75
N GLU A 95 2.55 23.86 -2.42
CA GLU A 95 3.61 24.86 -2.25
C GLU A 95 3.88 25.59 -3.57
N LYS A 96 4.05 24.84 -4.67
CA LYS A 96 4.35 25.41 -5.99
C LYS A 96 3.25 26.35 -6.48
N TYR A 97 1.99 25.92 -6.35
CA TYR A 97 0.87 26.68 -6.91
C TYR A 97 0.10 27.52 -5.90
N SER A 98 0.55 27.59 -4.64
CA SER A 98 0.06 28.44 -3.53
C SER A 98 -1.47 28.57 -3.41
N PHE A 99 -2.06 28.08 -2.33
CA PHE A 99 -3.54 28.09 -2.19
C PHE A 99 -4.08 29.11 -1.17
N PRO A 100 -4.33 30.39 -1.54
CA PRO A 100 -5.24 31.25 -0.81
C PRO A 100 -6.65 31.15 -1.43
N GLY A 101 -7.44 30.16 -1.01
CA GLY A 101 -8.91 30.23 -1.06
C GLY A 101 -9.63 30.43 -2.40
N GLY A 102 -9.31 29.69 -3.47
CA GLY A 102 -10.06 29.88 -4.74
C GLY A 102 -10.21 28.71 -5.72
N TRP A 103 -9.32 27.72 -5.71
CA TRP A 103 -9.37 26.65 -6.72
C TRP A 103 -10.14 25.43 -6.20
N LYS A 104 -11.47 25.53 -6.11
CA LYS A 104 -12.36 24.42 -5.73
C LYS A 104 -11.86 23.07 -6.30
N ARG A 105 -11.47 22.18 -5.38
CA ARG A 105 -11.52 20.72 -5.45
C ARG A 105 -11.45 20.13 -6.86
N TRP A 106 -10.24 19.95 -7.37
CA TRP A 106 -10.01 18.97 -8.44
C TRP A 106 -9.96 17.54 -7.90
N ASP A 107 -9.85 17.40 -6.57
CA ASP A 107 -9.72 16.16 -5.82
C ASP A 107 -11.05 15.38 -5.66
N GLN A 108 -12.13 15.82 -6.35
CA GLN A 108 -13.46 15.17 -6.36
C GLN A 108 -13.79 14.44 -7.68
N LEU A 109 -12.81 14.23 -8.56
CA LEU A 109 -12.89 13.32 -9.70
C LEU A 109 -11.94 12.12 -9.47
#